data_AF-I3QNT7-F1
#
_entry.id   AF-I3QNT7-F1
#
_cell.length_a   1.000
_cell.length_b   1.000
_cell.length_c   1.000
_cell.angle_alpha   90.00
_cell.angle_beta   90.00
_cell.angle_gamma   90.00
#
_symmetry.space_group_name_H-M   'P 1'
#
loop_
_entity.id
_entity.type
_entity.pdbx_description
1 polymer ?
#
loop_
_entity_poly.entity_id
_entity_poly.type
_entity_poly.pdbx_seq_one_letter_code
_entity_poly.pdbx_strand_id
1 'polypeptide(L)'
;VDGEDNMFFGRNLDWSFSYGEKVLYTPKDYNYQPVFNGEDRNHAVLGIGIVVDDTPLYFDCANDAGLAVAGLNFPGYAEYASDSVNLTVNVAAYEFPLWVARNFTSVDDVAEALKNVTIVAKPINDQYPVAMLHWIISDATRTIVVEYTASGMHVYDDDI
;
A
#
# COMPACT_ATOMS: atom_id res chain seq x y z
N VAL A 1 -11.72 1.79 20.23
CA VAL A 1 -10.97 2.95 20.75
C VAL A 1 -10.53 2.60 22.15
N ASP A 2 -9.24 2.64 22.43
CA ASP A 2 -8.81 2.63 23.83
C ASP A 2 -9.20 3.97 24.48
N GLY A 3 -9.03 4.10 25.80
CA GLY A 3 -9.36 5.35 26.50
C GLY A 3 -8.39 6.51 26.20
N GLU A 4 -7.48 6.35 25.24
CA GLU A 4 -6.36 7.24 24.96
C GLU A 4 -6.28 7.64 23.47
N ASP A 5 -7.34 7.37 22.69
CA ASP A 5 -7.46 7.68 21.27
C ASP A 5 -6.34 7.06 20.39
N ASN A 6 -5.74 5.95 20.82
CA ASN A 6 -4.77 5.23 19.99
C ASN A 6 -5.48 4.39 18.92
N MET A 7 -4.87 4.37 17.74
CA MET A 7 -5.27 3.51 16.65
C MET A 7 -4.64 2.12 16.78
N PHE A 8 -5.45 1.09 16.56
CA PHE A 8 -4.99 -0.29 16.43
C PHE A 8 -5.41 -0.82 15.06
N PHE A 9 -4.42 -1.24 14.28
CA PHE A 9 -4.61 -1.81 12.96
C PHE A 9 -3.83 -3.11 12.84
N GLY A 10 -4.41 -4.08 12.14
CA GLY A 10 -3.80 -5.38 11.95
C GLY A 10 -4.55 -6.20 10.92
N ARG A 11 -3.96 -7.34 10.56
CA ARG A 11 -4.49 -8.26 9.57
C ARG A 11 -4.06 -9.68 9.88
N ASN A 12 -4.82 -10.66 9.38
CA ASN A 12 -4.34 -12.02 9.20
C ASN A 12 -3.78 -12.18 7.79
N LEU A 13 -2.67 -12.90 7.65
CA LEU A 13 -2.14 -13.32 6.35
C LEU A 13 -2.47 -14.80 6.18
N ASP A 14 -3.58 -15.06 5.48
CA ASP A 14 -4.09 -16.41 5.26
C ASP A 14 -3.55 -16.97 3.94
N TRP A 15 -2.51 -17.79 4.03
CA TRP A 15 -1.90 -18.42 2.86
C TRP A 15 -1.37 -19.83 3.18
N SER A 16 -1.13 -20.62 2.13
CA SER A 16 -0.74 -22.04 2.26
C SER A 16 0.76 -22.28 2.46
N PHE A 17 1.59 -21.27 2.22
CA PHE A 17 3.04 -21.32 2.39
C PHE A 17 3.61 -19.95 2.78
N SER A 18 4.80 -19.93 3.38
CA SER A 18 5.51 -18.68 3.69
C SER A 18 6.22 -18.13 2.44
N TYR A 19 6.28 -16.81 2.32
CA TYR A 19 7.09 -16.10 1.34
C TYR A 19 8.50 -15.78 1.86
N GLY A 20 8.83 -16.20 3.09
CA GLY A 20 10.05 -15.79 3.80
C GLY A 20 9.93 -14.40 4.43
N GLU A 21 8.70 -13.98 4.71
CA GLU A 21 8.37 -12.68 5.28
C GLU A 21 9.00 -12.43 6.64
N LYS A 22 9.34 -11.15 6.87
CA LYS A 22 10.00 -10.68 8.09
C LYS A 22 9.38 -9.35 8.51
N VAL A 23 9.66 -8.95 9.74
CA VAL A 23 9.53 -7.56 10.15
C VAL A 23 10.58 -6.76 9.38
N LEU A 24 10.12 -5.77 8.61
CA LEU A 24 10.95 -4.85 7.85
C LEU A 24 10.83 -3.45 8.44
N TYR A 25 11.95 -2.76 8.52
CA TYR A 25 12.03 -1.35 8.88
C TYR A 25 12.69 -0.58 7.73
N THR A 26 11.95 0.35 7.16
CA THR A 26 12.45 1.30 6.14
C THR A 26 12.71 2.64 6.84
N PRO A 27 13.98 3.03 7.08
CA PRO A 27 14.29 4.29 7.75
C PRO A 27 14.00 5.49 6.85
N LYS A 28 14.01 6.70 7.43
CA LYS A 28 13.77 7.95 6.69
C LYS A 28 14.79 8.15 5.56
N ASP A 29 16.05 7.82 5.79
CA ASP A 29 17.13 7.98 4.83
C ASP A 29 17.26 6.82 3.82
N TYR A 30 16.32 5.86 3.82
CA TYR A 30 16.24 4.87 2.75
C TYR A 30 16.01 5.56 1.40
N ASN A 31 16.89 5.28 0.44
CA ASN A 31 16.78 5.82 -0.90
C ASN A 31 15.70 5.07 -1.71
N TYR A 32 14.43 5.46 -1.54
CA TYR A 32 13.33 4.89 -2.30
C TYR A 32 13.41 5.34 -3.77
N GLN A 33 13.43 4.37 -4.68
CA GLN A 33 13.49 4.59 -6.13
C GLN A 33 12.23 4.00 -6.76
N PRO A 34 11.10 4.75 -6.75
CA PRO A 34 9.84 4.25 -7.30
C PRO A 34 10.02 3.91 -8.78
N VAL A 35 9.43 2.82 -9.24
CA VAL A 35 9.57 2.37 -10.65
C VAL A 35 8.90 3.32 -11.64
N PHE A 36 7.99 4.18 -11.17
CA PHE A 36 7.31 5.21 -11.95
C PHE A 36 7.59 6.62 -11.38
N ASN A 37 6.55 7.42 -11.15
CA ASN A 37 6.64 8.83 -10.74
C ASN A 37 6.03 9.11 -9.36
N GLY A 38 5.95 8.09 -8.50
CA GLY A 38 5.55 8.27 -7.10
C GLY A 38 6.49 9.23 -6.36
N GLU A 39 5.94 10.07 -5.50
CA GLU A 39 6.74 10.89 -4.59
C GLU A 39 7.38 10.05 -3.47
N ASP A 40 8.34 10.65 -2.78
CA ASP A 40 8.83 10.19 -1.49
C ASP A 40 8.94 11.36 -0.51
N ARG A 41 8.27 11.27 0.65
CA ARG A 41 8.27 12.31 1.69
C ARG A 41 9.00 11.95 2.97
N ASN A 42 9.86 10.92 3.00
CA ASN A 42 10.72 10.79 4.18
C ASN A 42 10.21 9.86 5.30
N HIS A 43 8.96 9.39 5.26
CA HIS A 43 8.40 8.73 6.45
C HIS A 43 9.09 7.40 6.75
N ALA A 44 9.38 7.17 8.03
CA ALA A 44 9.89 5.88 8.47
C ALA A 44 8.74 4.88 8.48
N VAL A 45 8.99 3.67 7.98
CA VAL A 45 7.95 2.63 7.82
C VAL A 45 8.39 1.36 8.54
N LEU A 46 7.46 0.74 9.25
CA LEU A 46 7.63 -0.58 9.88
C LEU A 46 6.47 -1.47 9.45
N GLY A 47 6.74 -2.74 9.16
CA GLY A 47 5.69 -3.66 8.74
C GLY A 47 6.19 -5.06 8.49
N ILE A 48 5.30 -5.91 7.95
CA ILE A 48 5.64 -7.26 7.50
C ILE A 48 5.77 -7.28 5.98
N GLY A 49 6.84 -7.89 5.48
CA GLY A 49 7.05 -8.02 4.04
C GLY A 49 8.27 -8.85 3.69
N ILE A 50 8.64 -8.77 2.42
CA ILE A 50 9.86 -9.37 1.86
C ILE A 50 10.72 -8.29 1.20
N VAL A 51 12.00 -8.57 0.98
CA VAL A 51 12.87 -7.72 0.17
C VAL A 51 13.20 -8.47 -1.12
N VAL A 52 12.90 -7.85 -2.26
CA VAL A 52 13.17 -8.38 -3.60
C VAL A 52 13.87 -7.29 -4.39
N ASP A 53 15.00 -7.60 -5.01
CA ASP A 53 15.80 -6.64 -5.79
C ASP A 53 16.03 -5.31 -5.04
N ASP A 54 16.48 -5.42 -3.79
CA ASP A 54 16.71 -4.31 -2.84
C ASP A 54 15.49 -3.42 -2.53
N THR A 55 14.29 -3.87 -2.91
CA THR A 55 13.02 -3.17 -2.73
C THR A 55 12.17 -3.85 -1.66
N PRO A 56 11.75 -3.15 -0.58
CA PRO A 56 10.86 -3.70 0.43
C PRO A 56 9.42 -3.77 -0.11
N LEU A 57 8.89 -4.99 -0.17
CA LEU A 57 7.52 -5.30 -0.57
C LEU A 57 6.69 -5.58 0.67
N TYR A 58 5.98 -4.57 1.16
CA TYR A 58 5.17 -4.68 2.36
C TYR A 58 3.84 -5.38 2.07
N PHE A 59 3.49 -6.35 2.90
CA PHE A 59 2.15 -6.94 2.91
C PHE A 59 1.21 -6.09 3.77
N ASP A 60 1.74 -5.57 4.86
CA ASP A 60 1.14 -4.56 5.72
C ASP A 60 2.24 -3.72 6.36
N CYS A 61 1.97 -2.43 6.57
CA CYS A 61 2.90 -1.52 7.21
C CYS A 61 2.20 -0.31 7.82
N ALA A 62 2.92 0.36 8.72
CA ALA A 62 2.54 1.63 9.30
C ALA A 62 3.74 2.59 9.34
N ASN A 63 3.45 3.88 9.38
CA ASN A 63 4.47 4.91 9.44
C ASN A 63 4.56 5.60 10.80
N ASP A 64 5.57 6.47 10.94
CA ASP A 64 5.83 7.26 12.14
C ASP A 64 4.81 8.40 12.39
N ALA A 65 3.77 8.52 11.57
CA ALA A 65 2.67 9.46 11.73
C ALA A 65 1.35 8.78 12.13
N GLY A 66 1.33 7.46 12.29
CA GLY A 66 0.12 6.72 12.69
C GLY A 66 -0.82 6.36 11.55
N LEU A 67 -0.34 6.37 10.30
CA LEU A 67 -1.06 5.83 9.14
C LEU A 67 -0.63 4.39 8.90
N ALA A 68 -1.59 3.49 8.69
CA ALA A 68 -1.35 2.08 8.39
C ALA A 68 -2.08 1.63 7.12
N VAL A 69 -1.52 0.65 6.43
CA VAL A 69 -2.06 0.06 5.20
C VAL A 69 -1.77 -1.44 5.16
N ALA A 70 -2.72 -2.24 4.69
CA ALA A 70 -2.55 -3.65 4.41
C ALA A 70 -3.13 -4.01 3.05
N GLY A 71 -2.41 -4.82 2.27
CA GLY A 71 -2.92 -5.43 1.05
C GLY A 71 -3.51 -6.81 1.35
N LEU A 72 -4.74 -7.09 0.91
CA LEU A 72 -5.40 -8.38 1.10
C LEU A 72 -5.81 -8.97 -0.25
N ASN A 73 -5.85 -10.30 -0.33
CA ASN A 73 -6.18 -11.01 -1.56
C ASN A 73 -7.56 -10.60 -2.09
N PHE A 74 -7.60 -10.12 -3.32
CA PHE A 74 -8.82 -9.75 -4.05
C PHE A 74 -8.88 -10.37 -5.47
N PRO A 75 -8.60 -11.69 -5.62
CA PRO A 75 -8.62 -12.35 -6.91
C PRO A 75 -10.02 -12.40 -7.52
N GLY A 76 -10.09 -12.29 -8.84
CA GLY A 76 -11.35 -12.31 -9.60
C GLY A 76 -12.03 -10.96 -9.76
N TYR A 77 -11.58 -9.94 -9.02
CA TYR A 77 -12.12 -8.58 -9.06
C TYR A 77 -11.04 -7.51 -9.29
N ALA A 78 -9.83 -7.70 -8.74
CA ALA A 78 -8.74 -6.77 -8.94
C ALA A 78 -8.32 -6.71 -10.43
N GLU A 79 -8.27 -5.51 -10.98
CA GLU A 79 -7.80 -5.24 -12.35
C GLU A 79 -7.10 -3.89 -12.39
N TYR A 80 -5.77 -3.89 -12.44
CA TYR A 80 -4.95 -2.68 -12.50
C TYR A 80 -4.69 -2.23 -13.94
N ALA A 81 -4.21 -1.01 -14.12
CA ALA A 81 -3.80 -0.53 -15.44
C ALA A 81 -2.66 -1.39 -16.00
N SER A 82 -2.73 -1.74 -17.29
CA SER A 82 -1.67 -2.55 -17.93
C SER A 82 -0.36 -1.79 -18.13
N ASP A 83 -0.44 -0.46 -18.23
CA ASP A 83 0.68 0.46 -18.44
C ASP A 83 0.44 1.78 -17.70
N SER A 84 1.50 2.57 -17.57
CA SER A 84 1.42 3.91 -16.98
C SER A 84 0.48 4.82 -17.78
N VAL A 85 -0.30 5.63 -17.07
CA VAL A 85 -1.21 6.62 -17.65
C VAL A 85 -0.59 8.01 -17.56
N ASN A 86 -0.66 8.76 -18.67
CA ASN A 86 -0.14 10.12 -18.71
C ASN A 86 -0.91 11.04 -17.76
N LEU A 87 -0.19 11.98 -17.15
CA LEU A 87 -0.71 13.03 -16.24
C LEU A 87 -1.26 12.52 -14.90
N THR A 88 -1.09 11.23 -14.58
CA THR A 88 -1.40 10.66 -13.26
C THR A 88 -0.13 10.35 -12.47
N VAL A 89 -0.28 10.11 -11.17
CA VAL A 89 0.77 9.50 -10.34
C VAL A 89 0.65 7.99 -10.49
N ASN A 90 1.63 7.37 -11.13
CA ASN A 90 1.65 5.94 -11.36
C ASN A 90 2.41 5.25 -10.24
N VAL A 91 1.85 4.18 -9.70
CA VAL A 91 2.43 3.39 -8.61
C VAL A 91 2.29 1.91 -8.98
N ALA A 92 3.37 1.13 -8.89
CA ALA A 92 3.26 -0.30 -9.10
C ALA A 92 2.48 -0.94 -7.95
N ALA A 93 1.65 -1.95 -8.22
CA ALA A 93 0.83 -2.60 -7.20
C ALA A 93 1.65 -3.10 -5.99
N TYR A 94 2.89 -3.56 -6.22
CA TYR A 94 3.80 -4.02 -5.14
C TYR A 94 4.38 -2.88 -4.30
N GLU A 95 4.45 -1.66 -4.83
CA GLU A 95 4.95 -0.47 -4.12
C GLU A 95 3.84 0.22 -3.33
N PHE A 96 2.57 -0.07 -3.62
CA PHE A 96 1.45 0.72 -3.12
C PHE A 96 1.42 0.90 -1.59
N PRO A 97 1.60 -0.16 -0.76
CA PRO A 97 1.65 0.01 0.69
C PRO A 97 2.84 0.89 1.15
N LEU A 98 4.02 0.68 0.55
CA LEU A 98 5.20 1.49 0.84
C LEU A 98 4.96 2.95 0.46
N TRP A 99 4.43 3.20 -0.74
CA TRP A 99 4.13 4.53 -1.24
C TRP A 99 3.13 5.26 -0.34
N VAL A 100 2.06 4.60 0.11
CA VAL A 100 1.11 5.18 1.07
C VAL A 100 1.83 5.58 2.38
N ALA A 101 2.53 4.63 2.99
CA ALA A 101 3.19 4.85 4.28
C ALA A 101 4.34 5.88 4.21
N ARG A 102 5.02 6.01 3.06
CA ARG A 102 6.13 6.96 2.85
C ARG A 102 5.68 8.41 2.63
N ASN A 103 4.45 8.63 2.18
CA ASN A 103 4.03 9.92 1.62
C ASN A 103 2.92 10.65 2.38
N PHE A 104 2.16 9.97 3.23
CA PHE A 104 0.96 10.55 3.84
C PHE A 104 0.95 10.38 5.36
N THR A 105 0.23 11.28 6.02
CA THR A 105 0.06 11.27 7.48
C THR A 105 -1.38 11.03 7.92
N SER A 106 -2.33 11.05 6.98
CA SER A 106 -3.77 10.86 7.25
C SER A 106 -4.45 10.15 6.10
N VAL A 107 -5.57 9.49 6.38
CA VAL A 107 -6.44 8.83 5.40
C VAL A 107 -7.09 9.87 4.48
N ASP A 108 -7.33 11.10 4.96
CA ASP A 108 -7.79 12.22 4.14
C ASP A 108 -6.80 12.58 3.03
N ASP A 109 -5.52 12.71 3.35
CA ASP A 109 -4.49 13.01 2.36
C ASP A 109 -4.35 11.88 1.34
N VAL A 110 -4.45 10.62 1.80
CA VAL A 110 -4.44 9.44 0.91
C VAL A 110 -5.64 9.48 -0.04
N ALA A 111 -6.86 9.65 0.48
CA ALA A 111 -8.07 9.67 -0.32
C ALA A 111 -8.08 10.81 -1.35
N GLU A 112 -7.56 11.99 -1.01
CA GLU A 112 -7.39 13.09 -1.95
C GLU A 112 -6.38 12.73 -3.05
N ALA A 113 -5.22 12.19 -2.68
CA ALA A 113 -4.19 11.82 -3.65
C ALA A 113 -4.67 10.74 -4.62
N LEU A 114 -5.43 9.74 -4.14
CA LEU A 114 -5.96 8.65 -4.96
C LEU A 114 -6.84 9.12 -6.12
N LYS A 115 -7.41 10.34 -6.07
CA LYS A 115 -8.17 10.91 -7.20
C LYS A 115 -7.36 11.06 -8.49
N ASN A 116 -6.02 11.13 -8.39
CA ASN A 116 -5.12 11.25 -9.53
C ASN A 116 -4.03 10.15 -9.56
N VAL A 117 -4.26 9.02 -8.89
CA VAL A 117 -3.34 7.88 -8.89
C VAL A 117 -3.79 6.82 -9.90
N THR A 118 -2.82 6.16 -10.51
CA THR A 118 -3.02 4.94 -11.29
C THR A 118 -2.17 3.84 -10.69
N ILE A 119 -2.82 2.74 -10.29
CA ILE A 119 -2.12 1.52 -9.87
C ILE A 119 -1.85 0.69 -11.12
N VAL A 120 -0.60 0.30 -11.33
CA VAL A 120 -0.14 -0.38 -12.54
C VAL A 120 0.23 -1.84 -12.24
N ALA A 121 -0.20 -2.75 -13.12
CA ALA A 121 0.11 -4.17 -13.11
C ALA A 121 1.56 -4.45 -13.56
N LYS A 122 2.53 -3.89 -12.85
CA LYS A 122 3.96 -4.10 -13.09
C LYS A 122 4.50 -5.15 -12.12
N PRO A 123 4.96 -6.34 -12.58
CA PRO A 123 5.70 -7.25 -11.71
C PRO A 123 7.08 -6.64 -11.36
N ILE A 124 7.59 -6.96 -10.16
CA ILE A 124 8.95 -6.57 -9.75
C ILE A 124 10.00 -7.26 -10.63
N ASN A 125 9.80 -8.54 -10.94
CA ASN A 125 10.63 -9.36 -11.84
C ASN A 125 9.86 -10.61 -12.31
N ASP A 126 10.51 -11.47 -13.10
CA ASP A 126 9.87 -12.67 -13.68
C ASP A 126 9.47 -13.74 -12.64
N GLN A 127 10.06 -13.71 -11.44
CA GLN A 127 9.77 -14.67 -10.38
C GLN A 127 8.51 -14.30 -9.59
N TYR A 128 8.24 -13.01 -9.42
CA TYR A 128 7.15 -12.49 -8.59
C TYR A 128 6.09 -11.81 -9.47
N PRO A 129 5.01 -12.53 -9.82
CA PRO A 129 3.92 -11.94 -10.61
C PRO A 129 3.16 -10.88 -9.81
N VAL A 130 2.36 -10.10 -10.51
CA VAL A 130 1.47 -9.09 -9.89
C VAL A 130 0.47 -9.78 -8.96
N ALA A 131 0.52 -9.43 -7.68
CA ALA A 131 -0.45 -9.88 -6.69
C ALA A 131 -1.79 -9.14 -6.90
N MET A 132 -2.90 -9.90 -6.88
CA MET A 132 -4.25 -9.35 -7.05
C MET A 132 -4.82 -8.99 -5.68
N LEU A 133 -4.72 -7.71 -5.32
CA LEU A 133 -5.02 -7.18 -4.00
C LEU A 133 -6.05 -6.05 -4.05
N HIS A 134 -6.77 -5.90 -2.93
CA HIS A 134 -7.33 -4.63 -2.51
C HIS A 134 -6.60 -4.17 -1.24
N TRP A 135 -6.82 -2.92 -0.83
CA TRP A 135 -6.14 -2.37 0.34
C TRP A 135 -7.10 -1.77 1.33
N ILE A 136 -6.79 -1.94 2.61
CA ILE A 136 -7.42 -1.22 3.71
C ILE A 136 -6.39 -0.28 4.31
N ILE A 137 -6.80 0.97 4.55
CA ILE A 137 -5.92 2.06 5.00
C ILE A 137 -6.62 2.76 6.16
N SER A 138 -5.91 2.95 7.28
CA SER A 138 -6.48 3.49 8.51
C SER A 138 -5.53 4.46 9.20
N ASP A 139 -6.10 5.46 9.86
CA ASP A 139 -5.43 6.32 10.83
C ASP A 139 -6.26 6.40 12.12
N ALA A 140 -5.90 7.30 13.04
CA ALA A 140 -6.61 7.47 14.30
C ALA A 140 -8.07 7.97 14.17
N THR A 141 -8.47 8.42 12.98
CA THR A 141 -9.76 9.09 12.76
C THR A 141 -10.73 8.27 11.93
N ARG A 142 -10.25 7.54 10.91
CA ARG A 142 -11.10 6.76 10.02
C ARG A 142 -10.35 5.69 9.24
N THR A 143 -11.12 4.89 8.50
CA THR A 143 -10.61 3.82 7.64
C THR A 143 -11.23 3.93 6.26
N ILE A 144 -10.45 3.59 5.23
CA ILE A 144 -10.94 3.41 3.85
C ILE A 144 -10.54 2.06 3.29
N VAL A 145 -11.33 1.59 2.33
CA VAL A 145 -11.01 0.47 1.45
C VAL A 145 -10.78 0.98 0.03
N VAL A 146 -9.69 0.53 -0.60
CA VAL A 146 -9.30 0.86 -1.97
C VAL A 146 -9.38 -0.41 -2.82
N GLU A 147 -10.30 -0.42 -3.78
CA GLU A 147 -10.51 -1.51 -4.73
C GLU A 147 -10.32 -1.02 -6.15
N TYR A 148 -9.36 -1.61 -6.87
CA TYR A 148 -9.15 -1.29 -8.29
C TYR A 148 -9.69 -2.43 -9.14
N THR A 149 -10.75 -2.16 -9.88
CA THR A 149 -11.48 -3.15 -10.69
C THR A 149 -11.50 -2.75 -12.16
N ALA A 150 -12.14 -3.56 -13.01
CA ALA A 150 -12.32 -3.26 -14.44
C ALA A 150 -13.06 -1.93 -14.70
N SER A 151 -13.83 -1.40 -13.73
CA SER A 151 -14.50 -0.11 -13.85
C SER A 151 -13.67 1.07 -13.30
N GLY A 152 -12.45 0.81 -12.82
CA GLY A 152 -11.55 1.79 -12.23
C GLY A 152 -11.33 1.59 -10.74
N MET A 153 -10.66 2.58 -10.14
CA MET A 153 -10.36 2.63 -8.72
C MET A 153 -11.56 3.19 -7.95
N HIS A 154 -11.96 2.48 -6.91
CA HIS A 154 -13.01 2.85 -5.98
C HIS A 154 -12.40 3.01 -4.59
N VAL A 155 -12.79 4.09 -3.91
CA VAL A 155 -12.37 4.39 -2.53
C VAL A 155 -13.64 4.49 -1.69
N TYR A 156 -13.76 3.62 -0.70
CA TYR A 156 -14.93 3.52 0.17
C TYR A 156 -14.54 3.90 1.60
N ASP A 157 -15.39 4.64 2.29
CA ASP A 157 -15.30 4.76 3.75
C ASP A 157 -15.72 3.42 4.38
N ASP A 158 -14.94 2.96 5.36
CA ASP A 158 -15.22 1.75 6.14
C ASP A 158 -15.71 2.15 7.54
N ASP A 159 -17.01 2.43 7.62
CA ASP A 159 -17.69 3.06 8.77
C ASP A 159 -18.19 2.05 9.84
N ILE A 160 -17.76 0.78 9.79
CA ILE A 160 -18.25 -0.28 10.69
C ILE A 160 -17.44 -0.38 11.99
#